data_AF-A0A1H8LWH5-F1
#
_entry.id   AF-A0A1H8LWH5-F1
#
_cell.length_a   1.000
_cell.length_b   1.000
_cell.length_c   1.000
_cell.angle_alpha   90.00
_cell.angle_beta   90.00
_cell.angle_gamma   90.00
#
_symmetry.space_group_name_H-M   'P 1'
#
loop_
_entity.id
_entity.type
_entity.pdbx_description
1 polymer ?
#
loop_
_entity_poly.entity_id
_entity_poly.type
_entity_poly.pdbx_seq_one_letter_code
_entity_poly.pdbx_strand_id
1 'polypeptide(L)' 'MTAQPPPPAPDQAAARARETQIMQAILVNCDAMGIAPEEAKRMAIRSIVNLRRAQNEV' A
#
# COMPACT_ATOMS: atom_id res chain seq x y z
N MET A 1 5.30 -32.91 6.39
CA MET A 1 5.22 -32.30 5.04
C MET A 1 4.82 -30.84 5.21
N THR A 2 5.78 -29.92 5.15
CA THR A 2 5.49 -28.48 5.25
C THR A 2 5.04 -27.99 3.87
N ALA A 3 3.74 -27.78 3.69
CA ALA A 3 3.22 -27.17 2.49
C ALA A 3 3.80 -25.75 2.36
N GLN A 4 4.72 -25.57 1.42
CA GLN A 4 5.22 -24.25 1.04
C GLN A 4 4.04 -23.53 0.37
N PRO A 5 3.61 -22.35 0.86
CA PRO A 5 2.54 -21.61 0.21
C PRO A 5 2.96 -21.30 -1.23
N PRO A 6 2.05 -21.42 -2.22
CA PRO A 6 2.37 -21.15 -3.61
C PRO A 6 2.97 -19.73 -3.72
N PRO A 7 4.00 -19.53 -4.56
CA PRO A 7 4.59 -18.22 -4.74
C PRO A 7 3.50 -17.21 -5.12
N PRO A 8 3.52 -15.99 -4.56
CA PRO A 8 2.53 -14.98 -4.93
C PRO A 8 2.61 -14.77 -6.44
N ALA A 9 1.46 -14.82 -7.11
CA ALA A 9 1.39 -14.50 -8.53
C ALA A 9 2.11 -13.16 -8.77
N PRO A 10 2.88 -13.00 -9.87
CA PRO A 10 3.69 -11.81 -10.13
C PRO A 10 2.89 -10.50 -10.02
N ASP A 11 1.60 -10.56 -10.33
CA ASP A 11 0.65 -9.46 -10.19
C ASP A 11 0.48 -8.98 -8.74
N GLN A 12 0.41 -9.90 -7.76
CA GLN A 12 0.32 -9.56 -6.35
C GLN A 12 1.62 -8.99 -5.77
N ALA A 13 2.77 -9.44 -6.29
CA ALA A 13 4.06 -8.89 -5.89
C ALA A 13 4.23 -7.44 -6.39
N ALA A 14 3.82 -7.18 -7.64
CA ALA A 14 3.82 -5.84 -8.21
C ALA A 14 2.81 -4.92 -7.51
N ALA A 15 1.61 -5.41 -7.20
CA ALA A 15 0.61 -4.68 -6.42
C ALA A 15 1.16 -4.29 -5.04
N ARG A 16 1.75 -5.24 -4.29
CA ARG A 16 2.37 -4.95 -2.98
C ARG A 16 3.52 -3.95 -3.07
N ALA A 17 4.36 -4.05 -4.09
CA ALA A 17 5.43 -3.09 -4.31
C ALA A 17 4.88 -1.67 -4.53
N ARG A 18 3.81 -1.56 -5.33
CA ARG A 18 3.13 -0.28 -5.60
C ARG A 18 2.46 0.29 -4.35
N GLU A 19 1.79 -0.53 -3.56
CA GLU A 19 1.21 -0.13 -2.26
C GLU A 19 2.28 0.40 -1.29
N THR A 20 3.43 -0.27 -1.23
CA THR A 20 4.56 0.13 -0.38
C THR A 20 5.13 1.49 -0.83
N GLN A 21 5.28 1.71 -2.14
CA GLN A 21 5.72 2.99 -2.68
C GLN A 21 4.75 4.12 -2.36
N ILE A 22 3.45 3.88 -2.51
CA ILE A 22 2.40 4.87 -2.20
C ILE A 22 2.43 5.21 -0.72
N MET A 23 2.54 4.21 0.15
CA MET A 23 2.64 4.42 1.60
C MET A 23 3.85 5.28 1.96
N GLN A 24 5.04 4.96 1.43
CA GLN A 24 6.24 5.76 1.67
C GLN A 24 6.08 7.19 1.15
N ALA A 25 5.56 7.37 -0.07
CA ALA A 25 5.36 8.69 -0.64
C ALA A 25 4.41 9.55 0.22
N ILE A 26 3.31 8.96 0.71
CA ILE A 26 2.37 9.67 1.58
C ILE A 26 3.04 10.05 2.89
N LEU A 27 3.76 9.11 3.53
CA LEU A 27 4.44 9.39 4.79
C LEU A 27 5.51 10.50 4.64
N VAL A 28 6.32 10.47 3.59
CA VAL A 28 7.35 11.49 3.32
C VAL A 28 6.72 12.86 3.06
N ASN A 29 5.64 12.92 2.27
CA ASN A 29 4.94 14.17 2.00
C ASN A 29 4.27 14.72 3.26
N CYS A 30 3.63 13.86 4.06
CA CYS A 30 3.01 14.25 5.31
C CYS A 30 4.04 14.76 6.32
N ASP A 31 5.20 14.12 6.42
CA ASP A 31 6.31 14.58 7.26
C ASP A 31 6.79 15.97 6.84
N ALA A 32 7.01 16.18 5.54
CA ALA A 32 7.39 17.49 4.99
C ALA A 32 6.34 18.59 5.21
N MET A 33 5.07 18.23 5.33
CA MET A 33 3.96 19.14 5.63
C MET A 33 3.72 19.34 7.13
N GLY A 34 4.45 18.66 8.00
CA GLY A 34 4.24 18.69 9.46
C GLY A 34 2.96 18.00 9.91
N ILE A 35 2.42 17.08 9.10
CA ILE A 35 1.24 16.28 9.45
C ILE A 35 1.64 15.21 10.46
N ALA A 36 0.82 15.04 11.50
CA ALA A 36 1.07 14.02 12.52
C ALA A 36 1.16 12.61 11.91
N PRO A 37 2.06 11.74 12.40
CA PRO A 37 2.29 10.43 11.82
C PRO A 37 1.06 9.52 11.88
N GLU A 38 0.16 9.70 12.86
CA GLU A 38 -1.11 8.98 12.91
C GLU A 38 -2.06 9.37 11.77
N GLU A 39 -2.15 10.66 11.47
CA GLU A 39 -2.96 11.18 10.37
C GLU A 39 -2.40 10.74 9.02
N ALA A 40 -1.07 10.81 8.86
CA ALA A 40 -0.35 10.33 7.68
C ALA A 40 -0.60 8.85 7.41
N LYS A 41 -0.60 8.01 8.46
CA LYS A 41 -0.94 6.58 8.37
C LYS A 41 -2.39 6.38 7.93
N ARG A 42 -3.35 7.13 8.49
CA ARG A 42 -4.77 7.05 8.06
C ARG A 42 -4.93 7.40 6.59
N MET A 43 -4.27 8.46 6.14
CA MET A 43 -4.27 8.86 4.72
C MET A 43 -3.68 7.76 3.83
N ALA A 44 -2.54 7.19 4.20
CA ALA A 44 -1.89 6.11 3.45
C ALA A 44 -2.78 4.87 3.33
N ILE A 45 -3.39 4.43 4.44
CA ILE A 45 -4.31 3.30 4.46
C ILE A 45 -5.51 3.56 3.55
N ARG A 46 -6.13 4.75 3.65
CA ARG A 46 -7.29 5.11 2.82
C ARG A 46 -6.95 5.09 1.33
N SER A 47 -5.78 5.61 0.95
CA SER A 47 -5.31 5.60 -0.43
C SER A 47 -5.08 4.17 -0.95
N ILE A 48 -4.50 3.29 -0.14
CA ILE A 48 -4.29 1.88 -0.51
C ILE A 48 -5.63 1.15 -0.68
N VAL A 49 -6.58 1.37 0.23
CA VAL A 49 -7.92 0.75 0.14
C VAL A 49 -8.64 1.20 -1.13
N ASN A 50 -8.61 2.50 -1.45
CA ASN A 50 -9.18 3.00 -2.69
C ASN A 50 -8.48 2.44 -3.93
N LEU A 51 -7.15 2.31 -3.90
CA LEU A 51 -6.38 1.72 -5.00
C LEU A 51 -6.78 0.26 -5.24
N ARG A 52 -6.90 -0.55 -4.18
CA ARG A 52 -7.36 -1.95 -4.29
C ARG A 52 -8.77 -2.03 -4.86
N ARG A 53 -9.66 -1.15 -4.43
CA ARG A 53 -11.02 -1.09 -4.94
C ARG A 53 -11.03 -0.76 -6.44
N ALA A 54 -10.28 0.27 -6.85
CA ALA A 54 -10.17 0.65 -8.25
C ALA A 54 -9.55 -0.47 -9.12
N GLN A 55 -8.60 -1.26 -8.59
CA GLN A 55 -8.03 -2.40 -9.30
C GLN A 55 -8.99 -3.59 -9.43
N ASN A 56 -9.96 -3.71 -8.53
CA ASN A 56 -10.94 -4.80 -8.53
C ASN A 56 -12.23 -4.45 -9.31
N GLU A 57 -12.42 -3.19 -9.71
CA GLU A 57 -13.51 -2.73 -10.57
C GLU A 57 -13.14 -2.70 -12.07
N VAL A 58 -11.91 -3.11 -12.43
CA VAL A 58 -11.40 -3.26 -13.81
C VAL A 58 -11.31 -4.73 -14.17
#